data_AF-A0A2G6MQU6-F1
#
_entry.id   AF-A0A2G6MQU6-F1
#
_cell.length_a   1.000
_cell.length_b   1.000
_cell.length_c   1.000
_cell.angle_alpha   90.00
_cell.angle_beta   90.00
_cell.angle_gamma   90.00
#
_symmetry.space_group_name_H-M   'P 1'
#
loop_
_entity.id
_entity.type
_entity.pdbx_description
1 polymer ?
#
loop_
_entity_poly.entity_id
_entity_poly.type
_entity_poly.pdbx_seq_one_letter_code
_entity_poly.pdbx_strand_id
1 'polypeptide(L)'
;MKELPNMTIAPDKLFNLQYSIVKGQMLMTAVDLEVFNYTVEPKSSNDVAGTIGTHPGNTELFLNALASIGLLVKKDGVFRNTELADTFLVEGRETFLGGFLTFNQMYLFKHKDDMKAAVVNGPAS
;
A
#
# COMPACT_ATOMS: atom_id res chain seq x y z
N MET A 1 25.59 -16.32 -20.72
CA MET A 1 25.25 -14.95 -20.28
C MET A 1 26.57 -14.22 -20.01
N LYS A 2 26.64 -12.89 -20.25
CA LYS A 2 27.79 -12.11 -19.80
C LYS A 2 27.77 -12.07 -18.27
N GLU A 3 28.89 -12.39 -17.65
CA GLU A 3 29.12 -12.15 -16.22
C GLU A 3 28.96 -10.65 -15.96
N LEU A 4 28.17 -10.31 -14.94
CA LEU A 4 28.08 -8.92 -14.48
C LEU A 4 29.42 -8.55 -13.84
N PRO A 5 29.92 -7.31 -14.02
CA PRO A 5 31.13 -6.87 -13.33
C PRO A 5 30.96 -6.96 -11.82
N ASN A 6 32.06 -7.19 -11.09
CA ASN A 6 32.07 -7.15 -9.63
C ASN A 6 31.48 -5.82 -9.13
N MET A 7 30.27 -5.87 -8.59
CA MET A 7 29.58 -4.71 -8.03
C MET A 7 29.87 -4.60 -6.54
N THR A 8 30.32 -3.43 -6.12
CA THR A 8 30.57 -3.08 -4.70
C THR A 8 29.34 -2.50 -4.00
N ILE A 9 28.26 -2.22 -4.74
CA ILE A 9 27.01 -1.66 -4.23
C ILE A 9 25.83 -2.42 -4.85
N ALA A 10 24.84 -2.79 -4.03
CA ALA A 10 23.63 -3.44 -4.51
C ALA A 10 22.63 -2.41 -5.10
N PRO A 11 21.88 -2.77 -6.16
CA PRO A 11 20.89 -1.89 -6.79
C PRO A 11 19.53 -1.86 -6.08
N ASP A 12 19.42 -2.46 -4.89
CA ASP A 12 18.17 -2.64 -4.15
C ASP A 12 17.43 -1.32 -3.91
N LYS A 13 18.15 -0.22 -3.68
CA LYS A 13 17.56 1.12 -3.53
C LYS A 13 16.79 1.57 -4.77
N LEU A 14 17.28 1.27 -5.97
CA LEU A 14 16.60 1.65 -7.23
C LEU A 14 15.30 0.88 -7.38
N PHE A 15 15.34 -0.43 -7.12
CA PHE A 15 14.15 -1.26 -7.13
C PHE A 15 13.15 -0.85 -6.06
N ASN A 16 13.62 -0.53 -4.84
CA ASN A 16 12.77 -0.01 -3.77
C ASN A 16 12.04 1.27 -4.19
N LEU A 17 12.75 2.23 -4.81
CA LEU A 17 12.13 3.46 -5.32
C LEU A 17 11.10 3.17 -6.42
N GLN A 18 11.42 2.29 -7.37
CA GLN A 18 10.50 1.92 -8.44
C GLN A 18 9.24 1.22 -7.89
N TYR A 19 9.41 0.29 -6.94
CA TYR A 19 8.30 -0.45 -6.34
C TYR A 19 7.50 0.38 -5.34
N SER A 20 8.02 1.50 -4.80
CA SER A 20 7.28 2.37 -3.88
C SER A 20 5.98 2.90 -4.46
N ILE A 21 5.90 3.10 -5.79
CA ILE A 21 4.65 3.49 -6.46
C ILE A 21 3.58 2.40 -6.27
N VAL A 22 3.95 1.15 -6.51
CA VAL A 22 3.05 0.00 -6.37
C VAL A 22 2.66 -0.22 -4.89
N LYS A 23 3.62 -0.08 -3.97
CA LYS A 23 3.35 -0.15 -2.52
C LYS A 23 2.38 0.95 -2.08
N GLY A 24 2.54 2.16 -2.61
CA GLY A 24 1.62 3.27 -2.38
C GLY A 24 0.22 2.99 -2.91
N GLN A 25 0.09 2.41 -4.11
CA GLN A 25 -1.20 1.97 -4.63
C GLN A 25 -1.86 0.92 -3.74
N MET A 26 -1.09 -0.09 -3.28
CA MET A 26 -1.59 -1.11 -2.35
C MET A 26 -2.12 -0.50 -1.05
N LEU A 27 -1.36 0.42 -0.44
CA LEU A 27 -1.79 1.13 0.76
C LEU A 27 -3.10 1.88 0.53
N MET A 28 -3.17 2.69 -0.53
CA MET A 28 -4.35 3.51 -0.79
C MET A 28 -5.58 2.66 -1.15
N THR A 29 -5.41 1.58 -1.92
CA THR A 29 -6.50 0.62 -2.17
C THR A 29 -7.00 -0.03 -0.88
N ALA A 30 -6.13 -0.34 0.07
CA ALA A 30 -6.54 -0.92 1.36
C ALA A 30 -7.27 0.09 2.25
N VAL A 31 -6.88 1.37 2.19
CA VAL A 31 -7.60 2.48 2.85
C VAL A 31 -8.98 2.66 2.23
N ASP A 32 -9.08 2.72 0.90
CA ASP A 32 -10.35 2.91 0.18
C ASP A 32 -11.34 1.75 0.41
N LEU A 33 -10.82 0.53 0.62
CA LEU A 33 -11.62 -0.67 0.92
C LEU A 33 -11.80 -0.89 2.43
N GLU A 34 -11.32 0.01 3.28
CA GLU A 34 -11.41 -0.06 4.74
C GLU A 34 -10.88 -1.38 5.34
N VAL A 35 -9.89 -2.01 4.70
CA VAL A 35 -9.41 -3.36 5.06
C VAL A 35 -8.98 -3.44 6.54
N PHE A 36 -8.35 -2.38 7.04
CA PHE A 36 -7.79 -2.33 8.38
C PHE A 36 -8.85 -2.32 9.48
N ASN A 37 -10.06 -1.81 9.20
CA ASN A 37 -11.19 -1.87 10.13
C ASN A 37 -11.65 -3.32 10.38
N TYR A 38 -11.45 -4.20 9.40
CA TYR A 38 -11.92 -5.59 9.43
C TYR A 38 -10.83 -6.60 9.77
N THR A 39 -9.63 -6.14 10.10
CA THR A 39 -8.47 -6.97 10.45
C THR A 39 -7.81 -6.57 11.78
N VAL A 40 -8.52 -5.83 12.64
CA VAL A 40 -8.13 -5.55 14.03
C VAL A 40 -7.93 -6.86 14.82
N GLU A 41 -8.92 -7.76 14.68
CA GLU A 41 -8.84 -9.14 15.12
C GLU A 41 -8.45 -10.07 13.97
N PRO A 42 -7.74 -11.18 14.23
CA PRO A 42 -7.37 -12.13 13.19
C PRO A 42 -8.58 -12.64 12.40
N LYS A 43 -8.55 -12.50 11.07
CA LYS A 43 -9.66 -12.85 10.18
C LYS A 43 -9.20 -13.56 8.91
N SER A 44 -10.00 -14.51 8.41
CA SER A 44 -9.67 -15.19 7.15
C SER A 44 -9.87 -14.25 5.95
N SER A 45 -9.17 -14.52 4.84
CA SER A 45 -9.36 -13.75 3.60
C SER A 45 -10.79 -13.83 3.07
N ASN A 46 -11.46 -14.98 3.21
CA ASN A 46 -12.85 -15.17 2.81
C ASN A 46 -13.81 -14.31 3.64
N ASP A 47 -13.62 -14.24 4.96
CA ASP A 47 -14.48 -13.43 5.81
C ASP A 47 -14.25 -11.92 5.57
N VAL A 48 -13.00 -11.50 5.33
CA VAL A 48 -12.69 -10.12 4.92
C VAL A 48 -13.38 -9.83 3.59
N ALA A 49 -13.22 -10.70 2.59
CA ALA A 49 -13.82 -10.54 1.26
C ALA A 49 -15.35 -10.40 1.32
N GLY A 50 -16.01 -11.25 2.13
CA GLY A 50 -17.45 -11.17 2.35
C GLY A 50 -17.89 -9.89 3.07
N THR A 51 -17.06 -9.36 3.96
CA THR A 51 -17.37 -8.12 4.70
C THR A 51 -17.24 -6.89 3.80
N ILE A 52 -16.18 -6.79 2.99
CA ILE A 52 -15.90 -5.62 2.14
C ILE A 52 -16.48 -5.77 0.71
N GLY A 53 -17.19 -6.86 0.41
CA GLY A 53 -17.86 -7.07 -0.88
C GLY A 53 -16.91 -7.28 -2.07
N THR A 54 -15.83 -8.02 -1.89
CA THR A 54 -14.78 -8.23 -2.93
C THR A 54 -14.65 -9.69 -3.39
N HIS A 55 -13.99 -9.91 -4.53
CA HIS A 55 -13.77 -11.25 -5.07
C HIS A 55 -12.81 -12.08 -4.19
N PRO A 56 -13.21 -13.25 -3.66
CA PRO A 56 -12.45 -13.97 -2.63
C PRO A 56 -10.98 -14.24 -2.97
N GLY A 57 -10.69 -14.74 -4.17
CA GLY A 57 -9.32 -15.04 -4.59
C GLY A 57 -8.46 -13.80 -4.78
N ASN A 58 -9.06 -12.66 -5.19
CA ASN A 58 -8.31 -11.42 -5.37
C ASN A 58 -8.02 -10.79 -4.01
N THR A 59 -8.98 -10.87 -3.08
CA THR A 59 -8.80 -10.41 -1.70
C THR A 59 -7.70 -11.18 -1.01
N GLU A 60 -7.66 -12.51 -1.14
CA GLU A 60 -6.54 -13.29 -0.58
C GLU A 60 -5.18 -12.84 -1.13
N LEU A 61 -5.04 -12.70 -2.45
CA LEU A 61 -3.81 -12.20 -3.06
C LEU A 61 -3.44 -10.81 -2.54
N PHE A 62 -4.44 -9.93 -2.41
CA PHE A 62 -4.25 -8.58 -1.92
C PHE A 62 -3.82 -8.54 -0.44
N LEU A 63 -4.46 -9.31 0.44
CA LEU A 63 -4.07 -9.39 1.85
C LEU A 63 -2.66 -9.98 2.03
N ASN A 64 -2.28 -10.97 1.20
CA ASN A 64 -0.90 -11.47 1.16
C ASN A 64 0.08 -10.38 0.71
N ALA A 65 -0.30 -9.56 -0.28
CA ALA A 65 0.53 -8.43 -0.72
C ALA A 65 0.70 -7.39 0.41
N LEU A 66 -0.37 -7.03 1.11
CA LEU A 66 -0.34 -6.14 2.29
C LEU A 66 0.54 -6.71 3.41
N ALA A 67 0.53 -8.03 3.61
CA ALA A 67 1.42 -8.70 4.55
C ALA A 67 2.89 -8.60 4.11
N SER A 68 3.18 -8.75 2.82
CA SER A 68 4.55 -8.66 2.28
C SER A 68 5.16 -7.26 2.40
N ILE A 69 4.33 -6.21 2.45
CA ILE A 69 4.78 -4.82 2.66
C ILE A 69 4.68 -4.38 4.12
N GLY A 70 4.36 -5.29 5.05
CA GLY A 70 4.38 -5.03 6.48
C GLY A 70 3.21 -4.22 7.01
N LEU A 71 2.05 -4.24 6.34
CA LEU A 71 0.82 -3.63 6.86
C LEU A 71 -0.03 -4.66 7.60
N LEU A 72 -0.03 -5.90 7.17
CA LEU A 72 -0.68 -7.03 7.84
C LEU A 72 0.35 -8.08 8.31
N VAL A 73 -0.05 -8.90 9.27
CA VAL A 73 0.61 -10.15 9.62
C VAL A 73 -0.31 -11.29 9.20
N LYS A 74 0.25 -12.28 8.49
CA LYS A 74 -0.44 -13.55 8.21
C LYS A 74 0.10 -14.63 9.14
N LYS A 75 -0.79 -15.29 9.89
CA LYS A 75 -0.45 -16.43 10.76
C LYS A 75 -1.59 -17.44 10.71
N ASP A 76 -1.26 -18.72 10.56
CA ASP A 76 -2.24 -19.82 10.59
C ASP A 76 -3.46 -19.61 9.66
N GLY A 77 -3.22 -19.01 8.48
CA GLY A 77 -4.26 -18.75 7.48
C GLY A 77 -5.14 -17.52 7.73
N VAL A 78 -4.92 -16.79 8.82
CA VAL A 78 -5.65 -15.55 9.14
C VAL A 78 -4.74 -14.32 9.07
N PHE A 79 -5.35 -13.17 8.85
CA PHE A 79 -4.70 -11.87 8.70
C PHE A 79 -5.09 -10.94 9.85
N ARG A 80 -4.12 -10.18 10.35
CA ARG A 80 -4.32 -9.14 11.36
C ARG A 80 -3.50 -7.91 11.02
N ASN A 81 -3.95 -6.73 11.42
CA ASN A 81 -3.14 -5.51 11.40
C ASN A 81 -1.79 -5.71 12.10
N THR A 82 -0.74 -5.11 11.53
CA THR A 82 0.47 -4.76 12.30
C THR A 82 0.16 -3.63 13.26
N GLU A 83 1.02 -3.38 14.25
CA GLU A 83 0.88 -2.23 15.17
C GLU A 83 0.80 -0.89 14.42
N LEU A 84 1.58 -0.74 13.34
CA LEU A 84 1.54 0.43 12.47
C LEU A 84 0.15 0.63 11.85
N ALA A 85 -0.41 -0.41 11.23
CA ALA A 85 -1.72 -0.32 10.60
C ALA A 85 -2.84 -0.14 11.64
N ASP A 86 -2.77 -0.83 12.77
CA ASP A 86 -3.81 -0.75 13.81
C ASP A 86 -3.88 0.64 14.46
N THR A 87 -2.71 1.27 14.64
CA THR A 87 -2.61 2.60 15.24
C THR A 87 -3.08 3.70 14.30
N PHE A 88 -2.68 3.65 13.02
CA PHE A 88 -2.85 4.80 12.12
C PHE A 88 -3.89 4.61 11.01
N LEU A 89 -4.37 3.39 10.76
CA LEU A 89 -5.24 3.10 9.60
C LEU A 89 -6.60 2.51 9.99
N VAL A 90 -6.90 2.38 11.29
CA VAL A 90 -8.23 1.96 11.78
C VAL A 90 -9.07 3.19 12.10
N GLU A 91 -10.25 3.28 11.49
CA GLU A 91 -11.19 4.37 11.72
C GLU A 91 -11.67 4.41 13.17
N GLY A 92 -11.87 5.62 13.69
CA GLY A 92 -12.26 5.86 15.09
C GLY A 92 -11.10 5.86 16.08
N ARG A 93 -9.87 5.48 15.68
CA ARG A 93 -8.67 5.77 16.48
C ARG A 93 -8.38 7.27 16.47
N GLU A 94 -7.94 7.83 17.61
CA GLU A 94 -7.53 9.25 17.69
C GLU A 94 -6.36 9.57 16.75
N THR A 95 -5.55 8.58 16.43
CA THR A 95 -4.38 8.65 15.54
C THR A 95 -4.69 8.30 14.09
N PHE A 96 -5.96 8.16 13.70
CA PHE A 96 -6.32 7.76 12.34
C PHE A 96 -5.81 8.77 11.29
N LEU A 97 -5.02 8.26 10.33
CA LEU A 97 -4.40 9.04 9.24
C LEU A 97 -5.02 8.76 7.87
N GLY A 98 -5.98 7.84 7.74
CA GLY A 98 -6.55 7.48 6.43
C GLY A 98 -7.10 8.69 5.66
N GLY A 99 -7.86 9.56 6.33
CA GLY A 99 -8.36 10.81 5.71
C GLY A 99 -7.24 11.76 5.27
N PHE A 100 -6.15 11.86 6.04
CA PHE A 100 -4.98 12.65 5.65
C PHE A 100 -4.27 12.06 4.42
N LEU A 101 -4.12 10.73 4.37
CA LEU A 101 -3.51 10.03 3.22
C LEU A 101 -4.33 10.23 1.95
N THR A 102 -5.66 10.08 2.02
CA THR A 102 -6.56 10.33 0.88
C THR A 102 -6.50 11.77 0.41
N PHE A 103 -6.50 12.74 1.34
CA PHE A 103 -6.32 14.16 1.01
C PHE A 103 -4.98 14.43 0.32
N ASN A 104 -3.89 13.85 0.84
CA ASN A 104 -2.54 14.01 0.30
C ASN A 104 -2.43 13.38 -1.10
N GLN A 105 -2.99 12.19 -1.31
CA GLN A 105 -3.03 11.53 -2.61
C GLN A 105 -3.73 12.41 -3.66
N MET A 106 -4.86 13.03 -3.31
CA MET A 106 -5.56 13.94 -4.21
C MET A 106 -4.68 15.13 -4.60
N TYR A 107 -3.85 15.66 -3.70
CA TYR A 107 -2.95 16.78 -3.98
C TYR A 107 -1.73 16.37 -4.82
N LEU A 108 -1.07 15.26 -4.47
CA LEU A 108 0.11 14.75 -5.18
C LEU A 108 -0.18 14.38 -6.64
N PHE A 109 -1.38 13.88 -6.91
CA PHE A 109 -1.80 13.48 -8.26
C PHE A 109 -2.80 14.46 -8.90
N LYS A 110 -3.00 15.65 -8.31
CA LYS A 110 -3.93 16.69 -8.80
C LYS A 110 -3.53 17.22 -10.18
N HIS A 111 -2.24 17.42 -10.37
CA HIS A 111 -1.64 17.86 -11.61
C HIS A 111 -0.85 16.68 -12.17
N LYS A 112 -1.55 15.78 -12.88
CA LYS A 112 -0.96 14.62 -13.56
C LYS A 112 -0.05 15.00 -14.73
N ASP A 113 0.33 16.27 -14.83
CA ASP A 113 1.34 16.70 -15.79
C ASP A 113 2.57 15.84 -15.54
N ASP A 114 3.10 15.24 -16.61
CA ASP A 114 4.28 14.40 -16.54
C ASP A 114 5.34 15.17 -15.75
N MET A 115 5.85 14.59 -14.66
CA MET A 115 6.93 15.19 -13.85
C MET A 115 8.06 15.66 -14.78
N LYS A 116 8.28 14.93 -15.88
CA LYS A 116 9.17 15.34 -16.97
C LYS A 116 8.74 16.66 -17.62
N ALA A 117 7.48 16.84 -17.98
CA ALA A 117 6.97 18.07 -18.58
C ALA A 117 7.13 19.27 -17.63
N ALA A 118 6.84 19.12 -16.32
CA ALA A 118 7.05 20.18 -15.34
C ALA A 118 8.53 20.55 -15.18
N VAL A 119 9.43 19.55 -15.17
CA VAL A 119 10.88 19.77 -15.11
C VAL A 119 11.41 20.42 -16.38
N VAL A 120 10.89 20.04 -17.55
CA VAL A 120 11.36 20.52 -18.86
C VAL A 120 10.80 21.91 -19.18
N ASN A 121 9.52 22.16 -18.89
CA ASN A 121 8.79 23.34 -19.34
C ASN A 121 8.52 24.37 -18.22
N GLY A 122 8.77 24.02 -16.95
CA GLY A 122 8.38 24.84 -15.80
C GLY A 122 6.93 24.62 -15.37
N PRO A 123 6.46 25.34 -14.34
CA PRO A 123 5.08 25.21 -13.86
C PRO A 123 4.08 25.63 -14.94
N ALA A 124 2.93 24.95 -14.99
CA ALA A 124 1.81 25.39 -15.81
C ALA A 124 1.41 26.82 -15.38
N SER A 125 1.36 27.74 -16.35
CA SER A 125 0.94 29.13 -16.18
C SER A 125 -0.52 29.27 -15.79
#